data_AF-A0A833T445-F1
#
_entry.id   AF-A0A833T445-F1
#
_cell.length_a   1.000
_cell.length_b   1.000
_cell.length_c   1.000
_cell.angle_alpha   90.00
_cell.angle_beta   90.00
_cell.angle_gamma   90.00
#
_symmetry.space_group_name_H-M   'P 1'
#
loop_
_entity.id
_entity.type
_entity.pdbx_description
1 polymer ?
#
loop_
_entity_poly.entity_id
_entity_poly.type
_entity_poly.pdbx_seq_one_letter_code
_entity_poly.pdbx_strand_id
1 'polypeptide(L)'
;MRTQHVDSQQAGRGQTAETRADELLRKQTTLLEQQTKIVDGLLKQVRLLSDRVQKLEGSSCGPATPLPVPPLQPGASDVNRPAARLAAAGRRKSGPKSLTAVWLEWFCKSEPYAHEDRRRYHEMKVTVAFMRLFLPNGYDATGNCAADKERILETGREAEANIRVLLDSHHKKAKSYGTVIRALKEMHEAGKLNGQIQHYHAQVREGCVIDDSPPKSFYKLSLCNIQDST
;
A
#
# COMPACT_ATOMS: atom_id res chain seq x y z
N MET A 1 53.58 38.83 53.86
CA MET A 1 52.20 39.36 53.75
C MET A 1 51.66 38.99 52.38
N ARG A 2 50.58 38.21 52.34
CA ARG A 2 50.05 37.51 51.17
C ARG A 2 48.56 37.81 51.12
N THR A 3 48.10 38.62 50.16
CA THR A 3 46.68 38.76 49.76
C THR A 3 46.51 39.85 48.70
N GLN A 4 46.85 39.58 47.43
CA GLN A 4 46.27 40.29 46.25
C GLN A 4 46.47 39.42 44.99
N HIS A 5 45.75 38.30 44.85
CA HIS A 5 45.72 37.55 43.58
C HIS A 5 44.53 36.57 43.47
N VAL A 6 43.32 37.00 43.81
CA VAL A 6 42.12 36.13 43.67
C VAL A 6 40.98 36.80 42.89
N ASP A 7 40.88 38.14 42.84
CA ASP A 7 39.72 38.80 42.21
C ASP A 7 39.67 38.80 40.67
N SER A 8 40.81 38.74 39.97
CA SER A 8 40.81 38.87 38.50
C SER A 8 40.41 37.59 37.75
N GLN A 9 40.36 36.44 38.43
CA GLN A 9 40.06 35.14 37.79
C GLN A 9 38.57 34.76 37.88
N GLN A 10 37.79 35.45 38.73
CA GLN A 10 36.35 35.21 38.90
C GLN A 10 35.51 35.92 37.81
N ALA A 11 35.93 37.10 37.35
CA ALA A 11 35.18 37.93 36.40
C ALA A 11 35.09 37.33 34.98
N GLY A 12 36.15 36.65 34.52
CA GLY A 12 36.18 36.03 33.17
C GLY A 12 35.33 34.77 33.05
N ARG A 13 35.16 33.99 34.14
CA ARG A 13 34.31 32.79 34.13
C ARG A 13 32.82 33.12 34.07
N GLY A 14 32.39 34.17 34.77
CA GLY A 14 30.99 34.64 34.75
C GLY A 14 30.52 35.04 33.35
N GLN A 15 31.32 35.81 32.62
CA GLN A 15 31.01 36.30 31.28
C GLN A 15 30.89 35.17 30.24
N THR A 16 31.73 34.12 30.34
CA THR A 16 31.66 32.96 29.44
C THR A 16 30.44 32.06 29.69
N ALA A 17 29.96 31.99 30.93
CA ALA A 17 28.77 31.22 31.28
C ALA A 17 27.50 31.96 30.87
N GLU A 18 27.48 33.28 31.05
CA GLU A 18 26.37 34.16 30.68
C GLU A 18 26.18 34.22 29.15
N THR A 19 27.27 34.38 28.39
CA THR A 19 27.24 34.31 26.92
C THR A 19 26.78 32.95 26.38
N ARG A 20 27.14 31.84 27.06
CA ARG A 20 26.64 30.50 26.71
C ARG A 20 25.15 30.32 27.02
N ALA A 21 24.68 30.88 28.12
CA ALA A 21 23.25 30.88 28.47
C ALA A 21 22.44 31.71 27.46
N ASP A 22 22.95 32.88 27.05
CA ASP A 22 22.36 33.71 26.00
C ASP A 22 22.33 33.01 24.64
N GLU A 23 23.37 32.27 24.29
CA GLU A 23 23.41 31.48 23.06
C GLU A 23 22.36 30.36 23.08
N LEU A 24 22.20 29.68 24.22
CA LEU A 24 21.17 28.65 24.40
C LEU A 24 19.76 29.24 24.33
N LEU A 25 19.52 30.40 24.95
CA LEU A 25 18.24 31.11 24.87
C LEU A 25 17.92 31.50 23.42
N ARG A 26 18.89 32.03 22.66
CA ARG A 26 18.71 32.34 21.24
C ARG A 26 18.39 31.09 20.41
N LYS A 27 19.08 29.97 20.65
CA LYS A 27 18.78 28.69 19.98
C LYS A 27 17.38 28.17 20.33
N GLN A 28 16.95 28.36 21.57
CA GLN A 28 15.60 27.99 22.00
C GLN A 28 14.52 28.85 21.33
N THR A 29 14.71 30.17 21.30
CA THR A 29 13.77 31.10 20.65
C THR A 29 13.64 30.82 19.16
N THR A 30 14.75 30.61 18.46
CA THR A 30 14.74 30.27 17.02
C THR A 30 14.06 28.94 16.74
N LEU A 31 14.24 27.93 17.60
CA LEU A 31 13.54 26.65 17.49
C LEU A 31 12.02 26.83 17.68
N LEU A 32 11.60 27.60 18.68
CA LEU A 32 10.18 27.88 18.92
C LEU A 32 9.56 28.63 17.74
N GLU A 33 10.22 29.65 17.21
CA GLU A 33 9.77 30.36 16.00
C GLU A 33 9.63 29.44 14.80
N GLN A 34 10.59 28.52 14.61
CA GLN A 34 10.52 27.52 13.54
C GLN A 34 9.33 26.57 13.75
N GLN A 35 9.10 26.13 14.98
CA GLN A 35 7.95 25.28 15.30
C GLN A 35 6.63 26.01 15.04
N THR A 36 6.51 27.30 15.41
CA THR A 36 5.32 28.12 15.11
C THR A 36 5.06 28.21 13.60
N LYS A 37 6.11 28.43 12.80
CA LYS A 37 5.98 28.46 11.32
C LYS A 37 5.48 27.14 10.75
N ILE A 38 5.96 26.01 11.28
CA ILE A 38 5.51 24.68 10.86
C ILE A 38 4.03 24.48 11.23
N VAL A 39 3.64 24.82 12.46
CA VAL A 39 2.26 24.70 12.93
C VAL A 39 1.31 25.55 12.08
N ASP A 40 1.69 26.80 11.75
CA ASP A 40 0.90 27.67 10.87
C ASP A 40 0.76 27.10 9.45
N GLY A 41 1.84 26.52 8.91
CA GLY A 41 1.82 25.85 7.62
C GLY A 41 0.85 24.66 7.59
N LEU A 42 0.91 23.82 8.62
CA LEU A 42 0.02 22.67 8.78
C LEU A 42 -1.44 23.12 8.97
N LEU A 43 -1.68 24.16 9.77
CA LEU A 43 -3.04 24.70 9.97
C LEU A 43 -3.66 25.19 8.66
N LYS A 44 -2.88 25.88 7.81
CA LYS A 44 -3.33 26.32 6.48
C LYS A 44 -3.66 25.13 5.58
N GLN A 45 -2.84 24.09 5.59
CA GLN A 45 -3.10 22.88 4.80
C GLN A 45 -4.35 22.16 5.27
N VAL A 46 -4.55 21.98 6.59
CA VAL A 46 -5.75 21.36 7.14
C VAL A 46 -7.01 22.13 6.73
N ARG A 47 -7.01 23.46 6.83
CA ARG A 47 -8.15 24.29 6.40
C ARG A 47 -8.45 24.12 4.91
N LEU A 48 -7.43 24.18 4.06
CA LEU A 48 -7.58 24.00 2.61
C LEU A 48 -8.12 22.61 2.26
N LEU A 49 -7.68 21.57 2.97
CA LEU A 49 -8.20 20.22 2.79
C LEU A 49 -9.66 20.12 3.26
N SER A 50 -10.00 20.67 4.42
CA SER A 50 -11.38 20.70 4.91
C SER A 50 -12.33 21.42 3.95
N ASP A 51 -11.95 22.57 3.41
CA ASP A 51 -12.76 23.31 2.43
C ASP A 51 -12.97 22.49 1.14
N ARG A 52 -11.93 21.80 0.68
CA ARG A 52 -12.02 20.91 -0.50
C ARG A 52 -12.97 19.75 -0.24
N VAL A 53 -12.89 19.11 0.93
CA VAL A 53 -13.79 18.02 1.33
C VAL A 53 -15.23 18.54 1.39
N GLN A 54 -15.47 19.68 2.03
CA GLN A 54 -16.82 20.26 2.12
C GLN A 54 -17.42 20.59 0.75
N LYS A 55 -16.61 21.09 -0.19
CA LYS A 55 -17.06 21.36 -1.57
C LYS A 55 -17.42 20.09 -2.35
N LEU A 56 -16.67 19.01 -2.13
CA LEU A 56 -16.94 17.70 -2.74
C LEU A 56 -18.18 17.05 -2.12
N GLU A 57 -18.39 17.18 -0.81
CA GLU A 57 -19.56 16.65 -0.11
C GLU A 57 -20.84 17.45 -0.43
N GLY A 58 -20.75 18.79 -0.54
CA GLY A 58 -21.87 19.63 -0.94
C GLY A 58 -22.35 19.42 -2.39
N SER A 59 -21.47 18.93 -3.27
CA SER A 59 -21.82 18.60 -4.66
C SER A 59 -22.49 17.22 -4.82
N SER A 60 -22.55 16.40 -3.77
CA SER A 60 -23.09 15.03 -3.82
C SER A 60 -24.52 14.88 -3.28
N CYS A 61 -25.21 15.95 -2.89
CA CYS A 61 -26.58 15.86 -2.38
C CYS A 61 -27.58 16.51 -3.34
N GLY A 62 -28.01 15.76 -4.35
CA GLY A 62 -29.22 16.06 -5.11
C GLY A 62 -30.45 15.53 -4.35
N PRO A 63 -31.51 16.32 -4.14
CA PRO A 63 -32.70 15.86 -3.43
C PRO A 63 -33.44 14.80 -4.25
N ALA A 64 -33.63 13.62 -3.67
CA ALA A 64 -34.48 12.57 -4.19
C ALA A 64 -35.95 13.04 -4.14
N THR A 65 -36.53 13.30 -5.31
CA THR A 65 -37.98 13.48 -5.48
C THR A 65 -38.67 12.12 -5.25
N PRO A 66 -39.60 11.99 -4.29
CA PRO A 66 -40.37 10.76 -4.13
C PRO A 66 -41.58 10.79 -5.08
N LEU A 67 -41.62 9.86 -6.03
CA LEU A 67 -42.83 9.56 -6.79
C LEU A 67 -43.49 8.25 -6.29
N PRO A 68 -44.82 8.13 -6.45
CA PRO A 68 -45.68 7.29 -5.62
C PRO A 68 -45.75 5.84 -6.14
N VAL A 69 -45.89 4.91 -5.21
CA VAL A 69 -46.09 3.48 -5.45
C VAL A 69 -47.56 3.19 -5.76
N PRO A 70 -47.90 2.39 -6.79
CA PRO A 70 -49.13 1.61 -6.82
C PRO A 70 -48.86 0.10 -6.68
N PRO A 71 -49.82 -0.71 -6.20
CA PRO A 71 -49.55 -2.03 -5.64
C PRO A 71 -49.80 -3.22 -6.60
N LEU A 72 -48.96 -4.25 -6.41
CA LEU A 72 -49.19 -5.71 -6.47
C LEU A 72 -49.97 -6.32 -7.65
N GLN A 73 -49.33 -7.20 -8.43
CA GLN A 73 -49.85 -8.54 -8.78
C GLN A 73 -48.71 -9.58 -9.02
N PRO A 74 -48.91 -10.87 -8.67
CA PRO A 74 -47.96 -11.97 -8.90
C PRO A 74 -48.37 -12.87 -10.10
N GLY A 75 -47.40 -13.36 -10.89
CA GLY A 75 -47.68 -14.36 -11.93
C GLY A 75 -46.48 -14.83 -12.77
N ALA A 76 -46.10 -16.10 -12.57
CA ALA A 76 -45.56 -17.13 -13.49
C ALA A 76 -44.55 -16.83 -14.63
N SER A 77 -43.39 -17.52 -14.52
CA SER A 77 -42.72 -18.42 -15.50
C SER A 77 -42.32 -18.01 -16.93
N ASP A 78 -40.98 -18.02 -17.12
CA ASP A 78 -40.18 -18.74 -18.13
C ASP A 78 -39.78 -18.11 -19.51
N VAL A 79 -38.53 -18.44 -19.86
CA VAL A 79 -37.77 -18.49 -21.14
C VAL A 79 -37.18 -17.21 -21.80
N ASN A 80 -35.85 -17.25 -21.90
CA ASN A 80 -34.94 -16.77 -22.96
C ASN A 80 -34.18 -15.42 -22.83
N ARG A 81 -32.83 -15.56 -22.85
CA ARG A 81 -31.74 -14.56 -22.94
C ARG A 81 -31.53 -14.16 -24.44
N PRO A 82 -30.59 -13.26 -24.86
CA PRO A 82 -29.64 -12.42 -24.11
C PRO A 82 -29.38 -10.99 -24.66
N ALA A 83 -29.11 -10.00 -23.80
CA ALA A 83 -28.15 -8.90 -24.04
C ALA A 83 -28.22 -7.86 -22.91
N ALA A 84 -27.28 -7.91 -21.96
CA ALA A 84 -26.86 -6.79 -21.10
C ALA A 84 -25.91 -7.32 -20.00
N ARG A 85 -24.77 -7.89 -20.40
CA ARG A 85 -23.61 -7.89 -19.50
C ARG A 85 -22.95 -6.53 -19.72
N LEU A 86 -23.24 -5.54 -18.86
CA LEU A 86 -22.35 -4.38 -18.59
C LEU A 86 -22.90 -3.39 -17.54
N ALA A 87 -23.94 -3.73 -16.77
CA ALA A 87 -24.42 -2.84 -15.71
C ALA A 87 -24.94 -3.61 -14.49
N ALA A 88 -24.03 -4.19 -13.72
CA ALA A 88 -24.34 -4.62 -12.36
C ALA A 88 -23.07 -4.72 -11.50
N ALA A 89 -22.31 -3.62 -11.40
CA ALA A 89 -21.44 -3.41 -10.24
C ALA A 89 -22.30 -2.96 -9.05
N GLY A 90 -23.35 -3.74 -8.74
CA GLY A 90 -24.07 -3.63 -7.49
C GLY A 90 -23.07 -3.91 -6.39
N ARG A 91 -22.94 -2.94 -5.48
CA ARG A 91 -22.13 -2.96 -4.26
C ARG A 91 -22.30 -4.28 -3.52
N ARG A 92 -21.47 -5.28 -3.86
CA ARG A 92 -21.49 -6.59 -3.20
C ARG A 92 -20.88 -6.42 -1.81
N LYS A 93 -21.62 -6.86 -0.80
CA LYS A 93 -21.15 -7.00 0.60
C LYS A 93 -19.71 -7.50 0.60
N SER A 94 -18.82 -6.80 1.32
CA SER A 94 -17.37 -7.01 1.32
C SER A 94 -17.01 -8.45 1.71
N GLY A 95 -16.90 -9.33 0.71
CA GLY A 95 -16.26 -10.61 0.87
C GLY A 95 -14.75 -10.44 1.14
N PRO A 96 -14.05 -11.51 1.55
CA PRO A 96 -12.61 -11.49 1.67
C PRO A 96 -11.99 -11.03 0.34
N LYS A 97 -11.07 -10.06 0.38
CA LYS A 97 -10.36 -9.57 -0.80
C LYS A 97 -9.62 -10.75 -1.47
N SER A 98 -9.78 -10.92 -2.78
CA SER A 98 -9.03 -11.90 -3.55
C SER A 98 -7.61 -11.41 -3.86
N LEU A 99 -6.73 -12.31 -4.28
CA LEU A 99 -5.37 -11.96 -4.71
C LEU A 99 -5.40 -11.06 -5.95
N THR A 100 -6.28 -11.37 -6.91
CA THR A 100 -6.52 -10.53 -8.09
C THR A 100 -6.93 -9.11 -7.71
N ALA A 101 -7.76 -8.93 -6.68
CA ALA A 101 -8.18 -7.61 -6.22
C ALA A 101 -7.00 -6.81 -5.64
N VAL A 102 -6.10 -7.48 -4.91
CA VAL A 102 -4.85 -6.89 -4.39
C VAL A 102 -3.92 -6.48 -5.53
N TRP A 103 -3.75 -7.34 -6.55
CA TRP A 103 -2.95 -7.04 -7.74
C TRP A 103 -3.46 -5.80 -8.48
N LEU A 104 -4.77 -5.75 -8.77
CA LEU A 104 -5.38 -4.59 -9.40
C LEU A 104 -5.26 -3.33 -8.55
N GLU A 105 -5.47 -3.44 -7.23
CA GLU A 105 -5.34 -2.33 -6.29
C GLU A 105 -3.89 -1.77 -6.27
N TRP A 106 -2.89 -2.63 -6.41
CA TRP A 106 -1.48 -2.25 -6.43
C TRP A 106 -1.09 -1.44 -7.67
N PHE A 107 -1.50 -1.88 -8.86
CA PHE A 107 -1.07 -1.27 -10.12
C PHE A 107 -1.99 -0.15 -10.61
N CYS A 108 -3.29 -0.18 -10.29
CA CYS A 108 -4.25 0.78 -10.84
C CYS A 108 -4.55 1.98 -9.93
N LYS A 109 -4.09 1.98 -8.67
CA LYS A 109 -4.27 3.13 -7.77
C LYS A 109 -3.00 3.98 -7.77
N SER A 110 -3.13 5.24 -8.21
CA SER A 110 -2.00 6.20 -8.31
C SER A 110 -1.40 6.60 -6.96
N GLU A 111 -2.12 6.38 -5.85
CA GLU A 111 -1.64 6.64 -4.50
C GLU A 111 -1.86 5.40 -3.64
N PRO A 112 -1.03 4.35 -3.76
CA PRO A 112 -1.10 3.27 -2.81
C PRO A 112 -0.53 3.84 -1.50
N TYR A 113 -1.42 4.25 -0.62
CA TYR A 113 -1.20 4.43 0.82
C TYR A 113 -0.41 5.69 1.20
N ALA A 114 -1.07 6.84 1.07
CA ALA A 114 -0.80 7.99 1.91
C ALA A 114 -1.00 7.58 3.39
N HIS A 115 0.10 7.22 4.04
CA HIS A 115 0.39 7.25 5.49
C HIS A 115 -0.51 6.51 6.52
N GLU A 116 -1.71 6.02 6.21
CA GLU A 116 -2.62 5.55 7.28
C GLU A 116 -2.41 4.08 7.72
N ASP A 117 -2.02 3.16 6.83
CA ASP A 117 -1.89 1.74 7.19
C ASP A 117 -0.63 1.09 6.61
N ARG A 118 0.50 1.32 7.30
CA ARG A 118 1.81 0.74 6.96
C ARG A 118 1.78 -0.79 6.95
N ARG A 119 0.98 -1.40 7.83
CA ARG A 119 0.88 -2.86 7.92
C ARG A 119 0.21 -3.40 6.67
N ARG A 120 -0.94 -2.83 6.29
CA ARG A 120 -1.67 -3.24 5.09
C ARG A 120 -0.86 -3.00 3.81
N TYR A 121 -0.11 -1.90 3.74
CA TYR A 121 0.83 -1.68 2.64
C TYR A 121 1.89 -2.79 2.57
N HIS A 122 2.51 -3.13 3.70
CA HIS A 122 3.51 -4.20 3.74
C HIS A 122 2.90 -5.56 3.34
N GLU A 123 1.73 -5.91 3.86
CA GLU A 123 1.04 -7.15 3.48
C GLU A 123 0.74 -7.18 1.98
N MET A 124 0.25 -6.08 1.41
CA MET A 124 -0.04 -5.98 -0.02
C MET A 124 1.23 -6.11 -0.87
N LYS A 125 2.29 -5.42 -0.44
CA LYS A 125 3.62 -5.49 -1.07
C LYS A 125 4.16 -6.92 -1.11
N VAL A 126 4.05 -7.65 0.00
CA VAL A 126 4.45 -9.07 0.08
C VAL A 126 3.57 -9.93 -0.82
N THR A 127 2.27 -9.66 -0.85
CA THR A 127 1.32 -10.39 -1.72
C THR A 127 1.71 -10.28 -3.18
N VAL A 128 1.94 -9.05 -3.65
CA VAL A 128 2.29 -8.77 -5.05
C VAL A 128 3.62 -9.43 -5.41
N ALA A 129 4.61 -9.39 -4.52
CA ALA A 129 5.88 -10.07 -4.76
C ALA A 129 5.72 -11.59 -4.94
N PHE A 130 4.87 -12.24 -4.13
CA PHE A 130 4.56 -13.65 -4.36
C PHE A 130 3.83 -13.85 -5.69
N MET A 131 2.81 -13.04 -6.01
CA MET A 131 2.07 -13.16 -7.27
C MET A 131 2.97 -13.06 -8.50
N ARG A 132 3.98 -12.18 -8.48
CA ARG A 132 4.98 -12.05 -9.56
C ARG A 132 5.73 -13.36 -9.84
N LEU A 133 5.97 -14.20 -8.83
CA LEU A 133 6.66 -15.48 -9.00
C LEU A 133 5.85 -16.51 -9.79
N PHE A 134 4.53 -16.35 -9.85
CA PHE A 134 3.61 -17.30 -10.48
C PHE A 134 3.19 -16.88 -11.89
N LEU A 135 3.96 -16.00 -12.53
CA LEU A 135 3.73 -15.53 -13.89
C LEU A 135 4.83 -16.07 -14.81
N PRO A 136 4.64 -17.27 -15.42
CA PRO A 136 5.70 -17.98 -16.14
C PRO A 136 6.08 -17.32 -17.47
N ASN A 137 5.26 -16.43 -18.02
CA ASN A 137 5.56 -15.75 -19.30
C ASN A 137 5.99 -14.29 -19.11
N GLY A 138 6.25 -13.87 -17.88
CA GLY A 138 6.45 -12.47 -17.54
C GLY A 138 5.14 -11.71 -17.44
N TYR A 139 5.21 -10.38 -17.37
CA TYR A 139 4.02 -9.53 -17.31
C TYR A 139 4.33 -8.10 -17.73
N ASP A 140 3.28 -7.40 -18.16
CA ASP A 140 3.25 -5.96 -18.37
C ASP A 140 2.17 -5.34 -17.51
N ALA A 141 2.60 -4.61 -16.48
CA ALA A 141 1.73 -3.91 -15.54
C ALA A 141 1.74 -2.39 -15.72
N THR A 142 2.18 -1.89 -16.88
CA THR A 142 2.22 -0.47 -17.22
C THR A 142 0.89 0.02 -17.79
N GLY A 143 0.61 1.30 -17.57
CA GLY A 143 -0.50 2.02 -18.20
C GLY A 143 -1.66 2.32 -17.26
N ASN A 144 -2.59 3.13 -17.75
CA ASN A 144 -3.73 3.62 -16.96
C ASN A 144 -5.03 3.69 -17.76
N CYS A 145 -5.02 3.28 -19.03
CA CYS A 145 -6.25 3.22 -19.83
C CYS A 145 -7.09 1.99 -19.45
N ALA A 146 -8.33 1.93 -19.93
CA ALA A 146 -9.23 0.81 -19.62
C ALA A 146 -8.68 -0.55 -20.08
N ALA A 147 -8.03 -0.60 -21.24
CA ALA A 147 -7.42 -1.82 -21.78
C ALA A 147 -6.21 -2.28 -20.94
N ASP A 148 -5.41 -1.35 -20.41
CA ASP A 148 -4.30 -1.68 -19.50
C ASP A 148 -4.81 -2.30 -18.21
N LYS A 149 -5.89 -1.76 -17.65
CA LYS A 149 -6.52 -2.29 -16.43
C LYS A 149 -7.05 -3.70 -16.63
N GLU A 150 -7.59 -4.01 -17.82
CA GLU A 150 -8.04 -5.35 -18.16
C GLU A 150 -6.86 -6.33 -18.29
N ARG A 151 -5.77 -5.93 -18.95
CA ARG A 151 -4.53 -6.71 -19.02
C ARG A 151 -3.97 -7.01 -17.63
N ILE A 152 -3.83 -5.98 -16.80
CA ILE A 152 -3.37 -6.10 -15.40
C ILE A 152 -4.30 -7.05 -14.61
N LEU A 153 -5.61 -6.95 -14.80
CA LEU A 153 -6.58 -7.83 -14.16
C LEU A 153 -6.41 -9.30 -14.58
N GLU A 154 -6.19 -9.56 -15.87
CA GLU A 154 -6.00 -10.91 -16.39
C GLU A 154 -4.71 -11.54 -15.88
N THR A 155 -3.60 -10.79 -15.89
CA THR A 155 -2.34 -11.20 -15.26
C THR A 155 -2.54 -11.52 -13.78
N GLY A 156 -3.30 -10.71 -13.05
CA GLY A 156 -3.64 -10.98 -11.65
C GLY A 156 -4.42 -12.28 -11.45
N ARG A 157 -5.33 -12.61 -12.39
CA ARG A 157 -6.10 -13.87 -12.36
C ARG A 157 -5.22 -15.08 -12.69
N GLU A 158 -4.33 -14.95 -13.65
CA GLU A 158 -3.37 -15.99 -14.00
C GLU A 158 -2.47 -16.33 -12.80
N ALA A 159 -1.88 -15.32 -12.15
CA ALA A 159 -1.08 -15.51 -10.95
C ALA A 159 -1.89 -16.19 -9.83
N GLU A 160 -3.13 -15.75 -9.59
CA GLU A 160 -4.00 -16.35 -8.58
C GLU A 160 -4.35 -17.82 -8.90
N ALA A 161 -4.62 -18.14 -10.17
CA ALA A 161 -4.88 -19.51 -10.60
C ALA A 161 -3.65 -20.41 -10.39
N ASN A 162 -2.47 -19.95 -10.79
CA ASN A 162 -1.21 -20.68 -10.64
C ASN A 162 -0.85 -20.91 -9.16
N ILE A 163 -1.10 -19.92 -8.29
CA ILE A 163 -0.96 -20.09 -6.83
C ILE A 163 -1.90 -21.18 -6.31
N ARG A 164 -3.17 -21.19 -6.75
CA ARG A 164 -4.14 -22.20 -6.30
C ARG A 164 -3.71 -23.60 -6.72
N VAL A 165 -3.24 -23.79 -7.95
CA VAL A 165 -2.72 -25.08 -8.44
C VAL A 165 -1.56 -25.57 -7.57
N LEU A 166 -0.62 -24.68 -7.19
CA LEU A 166 0.48 -25.05 -6.29
C LEU A 166 -0.05 -25.45 -4.90
N LEU A 167 -0.99 -24.70 -4.33
CA LEU A 167 -1.53 -24.99 -3.01
C LEU A 167 -2.31 -26.31 -2.98
N ASP A 168 -3.08 -26.59 -4.03
CA ASP A 168 -3.80 -27.85 -4.19
C ASP A 168 -2.82 -29.03 -4.30
N SER A 169 -1.71 -28.86 -5.01
CA SER A 169 -0.62 -29.85 -5.11
C SER A 169 0.05 -30.15 -3.76
N HIS A 170 0.01 -29.20 -2.82
CA HIS A 170 0.50 -29.36 -1.45
C HIS A 170 -0.62 -29.64 -0.43
N HIS A 171 -1.83 -29.97 -0.89
CA HIS A 171 -3.03 -30.25 -0.08
C HIS A 171 -3.43 -29.12 0.89
N LYS A 172 -3.06 -27.86 0.60
CA LYS A 172 -3.40 -26.68 1.41
C LYS A 172 -4.68 -26.02 0.88
N LYS A 173 -5.80 -26.17 1.60
CA LYS A 173 -7.09 -25.55 1.23
C LYS A 173 -7.20 -24.08 1.71
N ALA A 174 -6.36 -23.20 1.19
CA ALA A 174 -6.42 -21.77 1.53
C ALA A 174 -7.36 -21.00 0.60
N LYS A 175 -8.35 -20.28 1.17
CA LYS A 175 -9.40 -19.57 0.40
C LYS A 175 -9.34 -18.05 0.47
N SER A 176 -8.77 -17.48 1.54
CA SER A 176 -8.63 -16.03 1.72
C SER A 176 -7.19 -15.60 1.41
N TYR A 177 -7.00 -14.35 0.94
CA TYR A 177 -5.67 -13.86 0.59
C TYR A 177 -4.67 -13.97 1.77
N GLY A 178 -5.11 -13.65 3.00
CA GLY A 178 -4.26 -13.73 4.19
C GLY A 178 -3.80 -15.16 4.50
N THR A 179 -4.69 -16.15 4.38
CA THR A 179 -4.33 -17.56 4.58
C THR A 179 -3.43 -18.07 3.46
N VAL A 180 -3.65 -17.64 2.22
CA VAL A 180 -2.79 -17.98 1.08
C VAL A 180 -1.38 -17.42 1.31
N ILE A 181 -1.23 -16.16 1.69
CA ILE A 181 0.09 -15.57 1.96
C ILE A 181 0.80 -16.30 3.08
N ARG A 182 0.08 -16.66 4.15
CA ARG A 182 0.67 -17.45 5.24
C ARG A 182 1.22 -18.78 4.72
N ALA A 183 0.44 -19.51 3.92
CA ALA A 183 0.89 -20.75 3.30
C ALA A 183 2.10 -20.54 2.37
N LEU A 184 2.10 -19.47 1.58
CA LEU A 184 3.22 -19.13 0.69
C LEU A 184 4.50 -18.78 1.47
N LYS A 185 4.39 -18.08 2.60
CA LYS A 185 5.52 -17.81 3.50
C LYS A 185 6.10 -19.09 4.08
N GLU A 186 5.27 -19.99 4.58
CA GLU A 186 5.71 -21.30 5.09
C GLU A 186 6.43 -22.12 4.00
N MET A 187 5.94 -22.09 2.75
CA MET A 187 6.59 -22.78 1.63
C MET A 187 7.87 -22.10 1.17
N HIS A 188 7.94 -20.77 1.27
CA HIS A 188 9.15 -20.00 1.01
C HIS A 188 10.23 -20.35 2.02
N GLU A 189 9.93 -20.34 3.31
CA GLU A 189 10.83 -20.74 4.39
C GLU A 189 11.32 -22.19 4.22
N ALA A 190 10.44 -23.09 3.78
CA ALA A 190 10.79 -24.47 3.43
C ALA A 190 11.53 -24.63 2.08
N GLY A 191 11.86 -23.54 1.38
CA GLY A 191 12.57 -23.53 0.08
C GLY A 191 11.81 -24.12 -1.11
N LYS A 192 10.52 -24.45 -0.95
CA LYS A 192 9.69 -25.04 -2.02
C LYS A 192 9.38 -24.07 -3.17
N LEU A 193 9.60 -22.77 -2.94
CA LEU A 193 9.42 -21.72 -3.94
C LEU A 193 10.73 -21.32 -4.65
N ASN A 194 11.85 -21.99 -4.36
CA ASN A 194 13.15 -21.62 -4.91
C ASN A 194 13.18 -21.68 -6.45
N GLY A 195 12.51 -22.68 -7.06
CA GLY A 195 12.42 -22.79 -8.52
C GLY A 195 11.70 -21.59 -9.16
N GLN A 196 10.57 -21.19 -8.59
CA GLN A 196 9.81 -20.02 -9.04
C GLN A 196 10.58 -18.71 -8.84
N ILE A 197 11.36 -18.59 -7.75
CA ILE A 197 12.24 -17.43 -7.52
C ILE A 197 13.35 -17.36 -8.57
N GLN A 198 14.01 -18.48 -8.89
CA GLN A 198 15.04 -18.51 -9.94
C GLN A 198 14.46 -18.17 -11.31
N HIS A 199 13.30 -18.74 -11.63
CA HIS A 199 12.59 -18.45 -12.86
C HIS A 199 12.24 -16.96 -12.99
N TYR A 200 11.68 -16.37 -11.93
CA TYR A 200 11.39 -14.94 -11.89
C TYR A 200 12.64 -14.08 -12.11
N HIS A 201 13.78 -14.43 -11.48
CA HIS A 201 15.04 -13.71 -11.71
C HIS A 201 15.54 -13.84 -13.15
N ALA A 202 15.30 -14.98 -13.82
CA ALA A 202 15.63 -15.14 -15.24
C ALA A 202 14.78 -14.22 -16.11
N GLN A 203 13.46 -14.18 -15.89
CA GLN A 203 12.54 -13.30 -16.62
C GLN A 203 12.87 -11.81 -16.46
N VAL A 204 13.25 -11.38 -15.25
CA VAL A 204 13.69 -10.01 -15.00
C VAL A 204 14.97 -9.69 -15.78
N ARG A 205 15.90 -10.64 -15.90
CA ARG A 205 17.13 -10.47 -16.68
C ARG A 205 16.88 -10.42 -18.19
N GLU A 206 15.90 -11.20 -18.65
CA GLU A 206 15.49 -11.28 -20.06
C GLU A 206 14.63 -10.08 -20.50
N GLY A 207 14.18 -9.23 -19.57
CA GLY A 207 13.34 -8.08 -19.88
C GLY A 207 11.87 -8.44 -20.13
N CYS A 208 11.44 -9.64 -19.75
CA CYS A 208 10.05 -10.11 -19.87
C CYS A 208 9.12 -9.51 -18.80
N VAL A 209 9.64 -8.65 -17.91
CA VAL A 209 8.91 -8.03 -16.82
C VAL A 209 8.92 -6.51 -17.00
N ILE A 210 7.75 -5.93 -17.28
CA ILE A 210 7.55 -4.49 -17.43
C ILE A 210 6.70 -4.00 -16.25
N ASP A 211 7.32 -3.23 -15.36
CA ASP A 211 6.72 -2.75 -14.11
C ASP A 211 7.26 -1.36 -13.73
N ASP A 212 6.39 -0.34 -13.78
CA ASP A 212 6.71 1.04 -13.41
C ASP A 212 6.66 1.32 -11.90
N SER A 213 6.45 0.29 -11.07
CA SER A 213 6.42 0.44 -9.63
C SER A 213 7.75 1.01 -9.11
N PRO A 214 7.73 1.93 -8.11
CA PRO A 214 8.97 2.47 -7.56
C PRO A 214 9.89 1.38 -6.98
N PRO A 215 11.22 1.45 -7.09
CA PRO A 215 12.14 0.42 -6.56
C PRO A 215 11.92 0.06 -5.08
N LYS A 216 11.49 1.02 -4.25
CA LYS A 216 11.19 0.83 -2.81
C LYS A 216 9.96 -0.06 -2.54
N SER A 217 9.13 -0.29 -3.56
CA SER A 217 7.92 -1.08 -3.49
C SER A 217 8.17 -2.56 -3.81
N PHE A 218 9.36 -2.93 -4.27
CA PHE A 218 9.72 -4.33 -4.46
C PHE A 218 10.03 -5.00 -3.11
N TYR A 219 9.36 -6.12 -2.83
CA TYR A 219 9.74 -7.01 -1.74
C TYR A 219 10.70 -8.07 -2.28
N LYS A 220 11.90 -8.15 -1.67
CA LYS A 220 12.96 -9.05 -2.11
C LYS A 220 12.72 -10.44 -1.53
N LEU A 221 12.27 -11.36 -2.38
CA LEU A 221 12.22 -12.79 -2.07
C LEU A 221 13.60 -13.39 -2.37
N SER A 222 14.29 -13.88 -1.35
CA SER A 222 15.58 -14.55 -1.47
C SER A 222 15.40 -16.07 -1.60
N LEU A 223 16.34 -16.75 -2.24
CA LEU A 223 16.41 -18.20 -2.18
C LEU A 223 16.64 -18.64 -0.73
N CYS A 224 15.88 -19.62 -0.27
CA CYS A 224 16.11 -20.23 1.03
C CYS A 224 17.15 -21.33 0.89
N ASN A 225 18.25 -21.19 1.62
CA ASN A 225 19.30 -22.21 1.68
C ASN A 225 18.85 -23.29 2.65
N ILE A 226 18.27 -24.38 2.12
CA ILE A 226 18.01 -25.58 2.91
C ILE A 226 19.39 -26.23 3.10
N GLN A 227 20.10 -25.86 4.16
CA GLN A 227 21.19 -26.70 4.62
C GLN A 227 20.54 -27.92 5.27
N ASP A 228 20.53 -29.03 4.52
CA ASP A 228 20.16 -30.35 4.99
C ASP A 228 20.90 -30.65 6.31
N SER A 229 20.14 -30.68 7.41
CA SER A 229 20.57 -31.44 8.58
C SER A 229 20.21 -32.90 8.32
N THR A 230 21.22 -33.60 7.82
CA THR A 230 21.37 -35.06 7.83
C THR A 230 21.02 -35.66 9.19
#